data_AF-A0AAU7APP1-F1
#
_entry.id   AF-A0AAU7APP1-F1
#
_cell.length_a   1.000
_cell.length_b   1.000
_cell.length_c   1.000
_cell.angle_alpha   90.00
_cell.angle_beta   90.00
_cell.angle_gamma   90.00
#
_symmetry.space_group_name_H-M   'P 1'
#
loop_
_entity.id
_entity.type
_entity.pdbx_description
1 polymer ?
#
loop_
_entity_poly.entity_id
_entity_poly.type
_entity_poly.pdbx_seq_one_letter_code
_entity_poly.pdbx_strand_id
1 'polypeptide(L)' 'MRLIVARCEVVYTGRLTAVLPEALRLLMLKSDGSVLVHADTGGYKPQNCSLTK' A
#
# COMPACT_ATOMS: atom_id res chain seq x y z
N MET A 1 9.43 -10.50 7.74
CA MET A 1 8.66 -9.25 7.51
C MET A 1 9.63 -8.15 7.14
N ARG A 2 9.39 -7.38 6.08
CA ARG A 2 10.25 -6.26 5.66
C ARG A 2 9.43 -4.97 5.64
N LEU A 3 9.93 -3.94 6.33
CA LEU A 3 9.32 -2.62 6.39
C LEU A 3 10.13 -1.66 5.53
N ILE A 4 9.44 -0.86 4.72
CA ILE A 4 10.05 0.17 3.88
C ILE A 4 9.27 1.46 4.10
N VAL A 5 9.97 2.54 4.44
CA VAL A 5 9.42 3.90 4.44
C VAL A 5 10.00 4.62 3.23
N ALA A 6 9.12 5.08 2.35
CA ALA A 6 9.52 5.74 1.12
C ALA A 6 8.50 6.79 0.71
N ARG A 7 8.96 7.79 -0.04
CA ARG A 7 8.05 8.63 -0.86
C ARG A 7 7.82 7.91 -2.17
N CYS A 8 6.58 7.58 -2.46
CA CYS A 8 6.21 6.90 -3.70
C CYS A 8 4.76 7.16 -4.11
N GLU A 9 4.52 7.03 -5.42
CA GLU A 9 3.20 6.89 -6.02
C GLU A 9 2.79 5.42 -6.03
N VAL A 10 1.50 5.12 -5.88
CA VAL A 10 0.98 3.75 -5.93
C VAL A 10 -0.15 3.66 -6.93
N VAL A 11 0.00 2.76 -7.89
CA VAL A 11 -1.02 2.43 -8.88
C VAL A 11 -1.63 1.07 -8.51
N TYR A 12 -2.93 1.05 -8.22
CA TYR A 12 -3.70 -0.17 -8.06
C TYR A 12 -4.41 -0.51 -9.35
N THR A 13 -4.13 -1.70 -9.88
CA THR A 13 -4.78 -2.27 -11.06
C THR A 13 -5.56 -3.53 -10.66
N GLY A 14 -6.80 -3.68 -11.14
CA GLY A 14 -7.64 -4.83 -10.84
C GLY A 14 -9.04 -4.62 -11.41
N ARG A 15 -10.09 -4.88 -10.61
CA ARG A 15 -11.48 -4.55 -11.00
C ARG A 15 -11.67 -3.05 -11.24
N LEU A 16 -10.95 -2.22 -10.50
CA LEU A 16 -10.88 -0.77 -10.67
C LEU A 16 -9.41 -0.36 -10.80
N THR A 17 -9.17 0.72 -11.53
CA THR A 17 -7.86 1.36 -11.60
C THR A 17 -7.88 2.60 -10.71
N ALA A 18 -6.95 2.68 -9.76
CA ALA A 18 -6.81 3.82 -8.87
C ALA A 18 -5.35 4.22 -8.76
N VAL A 19 -5.09 5.53 -8.76
CA VAL A 19 -3.75 6.10 -8.56
C VAL A 19 -3.79 6.87 -7.26
N LEU A 20 -2.90 6.51 -6.33
CA LEU A 20 -2.65 7.34 -5.16
C LEU A 20 -1.37 8.13 -5.44
N PRO A 21 -1.44 9.48 -5.46
CA PRO A 21 -0.31 10.34 -5.82
C PRO A 21 0.85 10.21 -4.83
N GLU A 22 2.00 10.77 -5.20
CA GLU A 22 3.22 10.70 -4.40
C GLU A 22 2.97 11.17 -2.96
N ALA A 23 3.28 10.29 -1.99
CA ALA A 23 3.18 10.58 -0.58
C ALA A 23 4.21 9.74 0.20
N LEU A 24 4.53 10.16 1.43
CA LEU A 24 5.32 9.35 2.34
C LEU A 24 4.45 8.18 2.83
N ARG A 25 4.94 6.96 2.59
CA ARG A 25 4.20 5.72 2.84
C ARG A 25 5.04 4.71 3.60
N LEU A 26 4.39 3.98 4.49
CA LEU A 26 4.90 2.76 5.07
C LEU A 26 4.40 1.56 4.26
N LEU A 27 5.34 0.80 3.71
CA LEU A 27 5.10 -0.44 2.98
C LEU A 27 5.49 -1.62 3.88
N MET A 28 4.55 -2.53 4.11
CA MET A 28 4.83 -3.79 4.81
C MET A 28 4.78 -4.96 3.82
N LEU A 29 5.92 -5.61 3.62
CA LEU A 29 6.01 -6.84 2.85
C LEU A 29 6.02 -8.04 3.80
N LYS A 30 4.97 -8.85 3.68
CA LYS A 30 4.80 -10.06 4.47
C LYS A 30 5.36 -11.28 3.72
N SER A 31 5.63 -12.35 4.46
CA SER A 31 6.22 -13.58 3.90
C SER A 31 5.24 -14.40 3.05
N ASP A 32 3.94 -14.14 3.17
CA ASP A 32 2.87 -14.74 2.38
C ASP A 32 2.69 -14.08 1.00
N GLY A 33 3.53 -13.08 0.68
CA GLY A 33 3.46 -12.31 -0.57
C GLY A 33 2.49 -11.14 -0.53
N SER A 34 1.75 -10.95 0.57
CA SER A 34 0.85 -9.81 0.69
C SER A 34 1.61 -8.51 1.04
N VAL A 35 1.10 -7.40 0.51
CA VAL A 35 1.67 -6.07 0.68
C VAL A 35 0.62 -5.13 1.26
N LEU A 36 1.00 -4.40 2.31
CA LEU A 36 0.20 -3.32 2.90
C LEU A 36 0.85 -1.97 2.62
N VAL A 37 0.02 -0.99 2.26
CA VAL A 37 0.44 0.39 2.00
C VAL A 37 -0.33 1.30 2.95
N HIS A 38 0.39 2.09 3.74
CA HIS A 38 -0.19 3.07 4.66
C HIS A 38 0.41 4.45 4.39
N ALA A 39 -0.41 5.50 4.37
CA ALA A 39 0.01 6.90 4.23
C ALA A 39 -0.24 7.65 5.54
N ASP A 40 0.63 8.61 5.86
CA ASP A 40 0.58 9.37 7.12
C ASP A 40 -0.67 10.27 7.24
N THR A 41 -1.25 10.68 6.12
CA THR A 41 -2.38 11.60 6.07
C THR A 41 -3.69 10.85 5.84
N GLY A 42 -4.36 10.47 6.93
CA GLY A 42 -5.78 10.08 6.88
C GLY A 42 -6.14 8.73 7.50
N GLY A 43 -6.05 8.66 8.84
CA GLY A 43 -6.86 7.75 9.64
C GLY A 43 -6.38 6.30 9.70
N TYR A 44 -6.57 5.70 10.87
CA TYR A 44 -6.26 4.32 11.27
C TYR A 44 -6.95 3.21 10.42
N LYS A 45 -7.50 3.53 9.25
CA LYS A 45 -8.05 2.57 8.29
C LYS A 45 -6.97 2.17 7.28
N PRO A 46 -6.54 0.90 7.24
CA PRO A 46 -5.62 0.43 6.20
C PRO A 46 -6.29 0.60 4.84
N GLN A 47 -5.65 1.36 3.93
CA GLN A 47 -6.27 1.79 2.67
C GLN A 47 -6.22 0.74 1.54
N ASN A 48 -5.66 -0.45 1.74
CA ASN A 48 -5.82 -1.52 0.77
C ASN A 48 -5.52 -2.90 1.38
N CYS A 49 -6.36 -3.90 1.09
CA CYS A 49 -6.09 -5.31 1.32
C CYS A 49 -6.09 -6.00 -0.05
N SER A 50 -4.91 -6.25 -0.62
CA SER A 50 -4.80 -6.97 -1.90
C SER A 50 -4.83 -8.47 -1.65
N LEU A 51 -5.91 -9.10 -2.12
CA LEU A 51 -6.07 -10.54 -2.27
C LEU A 51 -5.02 -11.09 -3.25
N THR A 52 -4.26 -12.08 -2.82
CA THR A 52 -3.49 -12.99 -3.68
C THR A 52 -4.15 -14.37 -3.68
N LYS A 53 -5.00 -14.62 -4.69
CA LYS A 53 -4.93 -15.75 -5.62
C LYS A 53 -5.94 -15.54 -6.74
#